data_AF-A0A7J3HCR7-F1
#
_entry.id   AF-A0A7J3HCR7-F1
#
_cell.length_a   1.000
_cell.length_b   1.000
_cell.length_c   1.000
_cell.angle_alpha   90.00
_cell.angle_beta   90.00
_cell.angle_gamma   90.00
#
_symmetry.space_group_name_H-M   'P 1'
#
loop_
_entity.id
_entity.type
_entity.pdbx_description
1 polymer ?
#
loop_
_entity_poly.entity_id
_entity_poly.type
_entity_poly.pdbx_seq_one_letter_code
_entity_poly.pdbx_strand_id
1 'polypeptide(L)'
;MSKVLTIRDLPREERFAPGHRMCQGCGAAILMRHITKAIPKDSIIVQATGCVEVTTTLYPETSWMHPWLHIAFENAAAGASG
;
A
#
# COMPACT_ATOMS: atom_id res chain seq x y z
N MET A 1 -12.83 10.48 9.83
CA MET A 1 -12.88 9.91 8.47
C MET A 1 -14.17 10.37 7.81
N SER A 2 -14.09 10.98 6.63
CA SER A 2 -15.29 11.32 5.85
C SER A 2 -16.01 10.05 5.42
N LYS A 3 -17.35 10.05 5.51
CA LYS A 3 -18.17 8.87 5.21
C LYS A 3 -18.16 8.61 3.70
N VAL A 4 -17.43 7.59 3.25
CA VAL A 4 -17.44 7.13 1.85
C VAL A 4 -18.64 6.20 1.67
N LEU A 5 -19.65 6.65 0.93
CA LEU A 5 -20.89 5.89 0.71
C LEU A 5 -21.00 5.38 -0.72
N THR A 6 -20.52 6.17 -1.67
CA THR A 6 -20.58 5.87 -3.09
C THR A 6 -19.19 5.99 -3.73
N ILE A 7 -19.06 5.48 -4.95
CA ILE A 7 -17.83 5.61 -5.74
C ILE A 7 -17.44 7.08 -5.98
N ARG A 8 -18.42 7.99 -6.00
CA ARG A 8 -18.18 9.43 -6.22
C ARG A 8 -17.49 10.10 -5.04
N ASP A 9 -17.60 9.51 -3.86
CA ASP A 9 -17.07 10.04 -2.60
C ASP A 9 -15.62 9.60 -2.34
N LEU A 10 -15.06 8.74 -3.20
CA LEU A 10 -13.68 8.28 -3.03
C LEU A 10 -12.68 9.43 -3.19
N PRO A 11 -11.65 9.51 -2.31
CA PRO A 11 -10.58 10.48 -2.45
C PRO A 11 -9.90 10.38 -3.82
N ARG A 12 -9.69 11.52 -4.48
CA ARG A 12 -8.94 11.59 -5.75
C ARG A 12 -7.44 11.43 -5.55
N GLU A 13 -6.92 11.86 -4.39
CA GLU A 13 -5.52 11.67 -4.03
C GLU A 13 -5.18 10.17 -4.02
N GLU A 14 -4.12 9.80 -4.72
CA GLU A 14 -3.52 8.47 -4.63
C GLU A 14 -2.40 8.52 -3.60
N ARG A 15 -2.21 7.44 -2.83
CA ARG A 15 -1.02 7.26 -1.95
C ARG A 15 -0.23 5.99 -2.24
N PHE A 16 -0.70 5.27 -3.25
CA PHE A 16 0.02 4.23 -3.94
C PHE A 16 0.38 4.76 -5.31
N ALA A 17 1.66 5.09 -5.52
CA ALA A 17 2.13 5.77 -6.71
C ALA A 17 2.08 4.83 -7.94
N PRO A 18 1.86 5.39 -9.15
CA PRO A 18 2.05 4.63 -10.38
C PRO A 18 3.53 4.25 -10.56
N GLY A 19 3.82 3.21 -11.34
CA GLY A 19 5.20 2.79 -11.67
C GLY A 19 5.69 1.50 -11.00
N HIS A 20 4.83 0.77 -10.29
CA HIS A 20 5.16 -0.56 -9.76
C HIS A 20 5.22 -1.65 -10.86
N ARG A 21 5.93 -2.75 -10.58
CA ARG A 21 6.12 -3.89 -11.51
C ARG A 21 5.10 -5.02 -11.34
N MET A 22 3.92 -4.73 -10.81
CA MET A 22 2.84 -5.72 -10.73
C MET A 22 2.28 -6.07 -12.12
N CYS A 23 1.78 -7.30 -12.26
CA CYS A 23 1.17 -7.79 -13.50
C CYS A 23 0.00 -6.91 -13.95
N GLN A 24 -0.27 -6.90 -15.27
CA GLN A 24 -1.45 -6.25 -15.83
C GLN A 24 -2.73 -6.84 -15.20
N GLY A 25 -3.58 -5.98 -14.65
CA GLY A 25 -4.80 -6.39 -13.96
C GLY A 25 -4.58 -7.06 -12.58
N CYS A 26 -3.40 -6.88 -11.95
CA CYS A 26 -3.14 -7.45 -10.64
C CYS A 26 -4.16 -6.96 -9.59
N GLY A 27 -4.90 -7.90 -8.99
CA GLY A 27 -5.87 -7.60 -7.94
C GLY A 27 -5.24 -7.00 -6.68
N ALA A 28 -4.01 -7.41 -6.32
CA ALA A 28 -3.30 -6.86 -5.18
C ALA A 28 -2.91 -5.38 -5.39
N ALA A 29 -2.55 -4.99 -6.62
CA ALA A 29 -2.28 -3.58 -6.95
C ALA A 29 -3.52 -2.71 -6.77
N ILE A 30 -4.66 -3.17 -7.30
CA ILE A 30 -5.94 -2.48 -7.18
C ILE A 30 -6.33 -2.37 -5.70
N LEU A 31 -6.18 -3.46 -4.95
CA LEU A 31 -6.47 -3.47 -3.52
C LEU A 31 -5.60 -2.48 -2.75
N MET A 32 -4.28 -2.47 -2.95
CA MET A 32 -3.38 -1.52 -2.26
C MET A 32 -3.68 -0.07 -2.60
N ARG A 33 -4.03 0.21 -3.86
CA ARG A 33 -4.52 1.54 -4.26
C ARG A 33 -5.76 1.97 -3.48
N HIS A 34 -6.71 1.06 -3.24
CA HIS A 34 -7.91 1.38 -2.47
C HIS A 34 -7.65 1.45 -0.96
N ILE A 35 -6.85 0.55 -0.40
CA ILE A 35 -6.49 0.57 1.03
C ILE A 35 -5.81 1.89 1.38
N THR A 36 -4.83 2.33 0.57
CA THR A 36 -4.10 3.59 0.82
C THR A 36 -4.99 4.84 0.74
N LYS A 37 -6.15 4.78 0.07
CA LYS A 37 -7.19 5.82 0.12
C LYS A 37 -8.08 5.73 1.35
N ALA A 38 -8.30 4.53 1.87
CA ALA A 38 -9.20 4.27 2.98
C ALA A 38 -8.54 4.56 4.34
N ILE A 39 -7.22 4.32 4.46
CA ILE A 39 -6.48 4.58 5.69
C ILE A 39 -6.10 6.07 5.84
N PRO A 40 -5.91 6.54 7.09
CA PRO A 40 -5.39 7.89 7.35
C PRO A 40 -4.07 8.20 6.63
N LYS A 41 -3.80 9.49 6.40
CA LYS A 41 -2.56 9.93 5.72
C LYS A 41 -1.31 9.65 6.56
N ASP A 42 -1.47 9.67 7.87
CA ASP A 42 -0.46 9.47 8.91
C ASP A 42 -0.29 8.00 9.32
N SER A 43 -0.85 7.06 8.54
CA SER A 43 -0.66 5.63 8.78
C SER A 43 0.70 5.13 8.29
N ILE A 44 1.24 4.11 8.98
CA ILE A 44 2.44 3.38 8.56
C ILE A 44 2.00 2.03 7.97
N ILE A 45 2.64 1.62 6.89
CA ILE A 45 2.40 0.31 6.27
C ILE A 45 3.54 -0.63 6.65
N VAL A 46 3.22 -1.69 7.41
CA VAL A 46 4.16 -2.77 7.72
C VAL A 46 3.84 -3.95 6.82
N GLN A 47 4.80 -4.35 6.00
CA GLN A 47 4.57 -5.32 4.93
C GLN A 47 5.58 -6.46 5.01
N ALA A 48 5.06 -7.68 5.13
CA ALA A 48 5.84 -8.90 4.95
C ALA A 48 6.39 -8.98 3.52
N THR A 49 7.53 -9.66 3.37
CA THR A 49 8.05 -10.08 2.07
C THR A 49 6.96 -10.74 1.21
N GLY A 50 6.90 -10.43 -0.08
CA GLY A 50 5.90 -11.04 -0.96
C GLY A 50 5.70 -10.27 -2.27
N CYS A 51 4.76 -10.73 -3.11
CA CYS A 51 4.54 -10.15 -4.43
C CYS A 51 4.34 -8.63 -4.40
N VAL A 52 3.57 -8.12 -3.44
CA VAL A 52 3.35 -6.67 -3.32
C VAL A 52 4.65 -5.95 -2.97
N GLU A 53 5.44 -6.48 -2.05
CA GLU A 53 6.73 -5.90 -1.66
C GLU A 53 7.71 -5.89 -2.83
N VAL A 54 8.09 -7.06 -3.36
CA VAL A 54 9.10 -7.18 -4.41
C VAL A 54 8.77 -6.41 -5.70
N THR A 55 7.50 -6.09 -5.95
CA THR A 55 7.07 -5.36 -7.15
C THR A 55 6.90 -3.85 -6.94
N THR A 56 6.83 -3.38 -5.69
CA THR A 56 6.56 -1.96 -5.36
C THR A 56 7.78 -1.25 -4.79
N THR A 57 8.79 -1.98 -4.34
CA THR A 57 9.98 -1.43 -3.68
C THR A 57 11.27 -1.91 -4.32
N LEU A 58 11.32 -1.94 -5.66
CA LEU A 58 12.57 -2.22 -6.36
C LEU A 58 13.50 -1.00 -6.26
N TYR A 59 14.67 -1.21 -5.68
CA TYR A 59 15.71 -0.19 -5.63
C TYR A 59 15.98 0.44 -7.01
N PRO A 60 16.11 1.78 -7.11
CA PRO A 60 16.10 2.78 -6.04
C PRO A 60 14.71 3.38 -5.74
N GLU A 61 13.64 2.82 -6.29
CA GLU A 61 12.31 3.42 -6.31
C GLU A 61 11.35 2.77 -5.29
N THR A 62 10.31 3.50 -4.90
CA THR A 62 9.21 2.99 -4.08
C THR A 62 7.89 3.53 -4.58
N SER A 63 6.87 2.67 -4.62
CA SER A 63 5.49 3.07 -4.93
C SER A 63 4.70 3.52 -3.70
N TRP A 64 5.31 3.56 -2.52
CA TRP A 64 4.65 3.93 -1.26
C TRP A 64 4.84 5.40 -0.95
N MET A 65 3.73 6.14 -0.81
CA MET A 65 3.75 7.54 -0.35
C MET A 65 3.40 7.68 1.14
N HIS A 66 2.98 6.59 1.78
CA HIS A 66 2.99 6.43 3.23
C HIS A 66 4.38 5.99 3.70
N PRO A 67 4.78 6.28 4.96
CA PRO A 67 5.88 5.58 5.59
C PRO A 67 5.66 4.07 5.50
N TRP A 68 6.67 3.35 5.05
CA TRP A 68 6.58 1.93 4.74
C TRP A 68 7.76 1.18 5.36
N LEU A 69 7.46 0.05 6.00
CA LEU A 69 8.40 -0.84 6.64
C LEU A 69 8.38 -2.21 5.96
N HIS A 70 9.50 -2.55 5.31
CA HIS A 70 9.81 -3.94 4.96
C HIS A 70 10.10 -4.74 6.22
N ILE A 71 9.57 -5.95 6.30
CA ILE A 71 9.99 -6.92 7.29
C ILE A 71 9.90 -8.34 6.73
N ALA A 72 10.50 -9.30 7.44
CA ALA A 72 10.54 -10.69 7.01
C ALA A 72 9.14 -11.29 6.83
N PHE A 73 9.09 -12.38 6.08
CA PHE A 73 7.84 -13.02 5.66
C PHE A 73 6.93 -13.37 6.85
N GLU A 74 7.52 -13.83 7.95
CA GLU A 74 6.82 -14.43 9.07
C GLU A 74 6.40 -13.45 10.18
N ASN A 75 6.85 -12.18 10.14
CA ASN A 75 6.81 -11.32 11.32
C ASN A 75 6.20 -9.92 11.11
N ALA A 76 5.43 -9.68 10.05
CA ALA A 76 4.78 -8.39 9.83
C ALA A 76 3.90 -7.92 10.99
N ALA A 77 3.12 -8.82 11.60
CA ALA A 77 2.29 -8.47 12.75
C ALA A 77 3.13 -8.08 13.99
N ALA A 78 4.25 -8.78 14.21
CA ALA A 78 5.18 -8.43 15.29
C ALA A 78 5.83 -7.07 15.03
N GLY A 79 6.24 -6.79 13.79
CA GLY A 79 6.78 -5.49 13.38
C GLY A 79 5.78 -4.34 13.52
N ALA A 80 4.48 -4.60 13.31
CA ALA A 80 3.43 -3.60 13.52
C ALA A 80 3.11 -3.36 15.01
N SER A 81 3.46 -4.29 15.90
CA SER A 81 3.20 -4.19 17.33
C SER A 81 4.33 -3.50 18.13
N GLY A 82 5.53 -3.43 17.55
CA GLY A 82 6.72 -2.82 18.17
C GLY A 82 6.77 -1.32 17.92
#